data_AF-A0A350JLU4-F1
#
_entry.id   AF-A0A350JLU4-F1
#
_cell.length_a   1.000
_cell.length_b   1.000
_cell.length_c   1.000
_cell.angle_alpha   90.00
_cell.angle_beta   90.00
_cell.angle_gamma   90.00
#
_symmetry.space_group_name_H-M   'P 1'
#
loop_
_entity.id
_entity.type
_entity.pdbx_description
1 polymer ?
#
loop_
_entity_poly.entity_id
_entity_poly.type
_entity_poly.pdbx_seq_one_letter_code
_entity_poly.pdbx_strand_id
1 'polypeptide(L)' 'ATVPTLLDRVRRGKIDGQEIKKGEVILFASVGAGMNINAVCYRV' A
#
# COMPACT_ATOMS: atom_id res chain seq x y z
N ALA A 1 7.70 3.47 6.40
CA ALA A 1 7.45 2.01 6.36
C ALA A 1 7.55 1.55 4.91
N THR A 2 8.17 0.41 4.65
CA THR A 2 8.25 -0.15 3.28
C THR A 2 6.87 -0.65 2.85
N VAL A 3 6.68 -0.87 1.54
CA VAL A 3 5.41 -1.35 0.97
C VAL A 3 4.88 -2.62 1.69
N PRO A 4 5.70 -3.66 1.95
CA PRO A 4 5.22 -4.85 2.66
C PRO A 4 4.74 -4.57 4.09
N THR A 5 5.42 -3.70 4.83
CA THR A 5 5.02 -3.36 6.21
C THR A 5 3.71 -2.58 6.24
N LEU A 6 3.48 -1.65 5.30
CA LEU A 6 2.20 -0.93 5.21
C LEU A 6 1.06 -1.89 4.87
N LEU A 7 1.27 -2.79 3.92
CA LEU A 7 0.26 -3.78 3.55
C LEU A 7 -0.10 -4.69 4.73
N ASP A 8 0.88 -5.21 5.49
CA ASP A 8 0.61 -6.01 6.69
C ASP A 8 -0.21 -5.23 7.73
N ARG A 9 0.11 -3.95 7.95
CA ARG A 9 -0.63 -3.10 8.89
C ARG A 9 -2.08 -2.86 8.46
N VAL A 10 -2.33 -2.55 7.18
CA VAL A 10 -3.69 -2.40 6.66
C VAL A 10 -4.47 -3.71 6.79
N ARG A 11 -3.88 -4.84 6.38
CA ARG A 11 -4.54 -6.16 6.47
C ARG A 11 -4.86 -6.59 7.90
N ARG A 12 -4.09 -6.13 8.89
CA ARG A 12 -4.33 -6.39 10.32
C ARG A 12 -5.22 -5.34 10.99
N GLY A 13 -5.80 -4.40 10.23
CA GLY A 13 -6.64 -3.33 10.79
C GLY A 13 -5.87 -2.36 11.71
N LYS A 14 -4.55 -2.20 11.51
CA LYS A 14 -3.69 -1.31 12.31
C LYS A 14 -3.57 0.11 11.72
N ILE A 15 -4.40 0.42 10.73
CA ILE A 15 -4.54 1.73 10.12
C ILE A 15 -6.04 1.99 9.99
N ASP A 16 -6.54 2.93 10.80
CA ASP A 16 -7.96 3.24 10.84
C ASP A 16 -8.45 3.82 9.51
N GLY A 17 -9.68 3.45 9.13
CA GLY A 17 -10.30 3.91 7.89
C GLY A 17 -9.72 3.28 6.61
N GLN A 18 -8.89 2.24 6.72
CA GLN A 18 -8.36 1.48 5.59
C GLN A 18 -8.79 0.02 5.68
N GLU A 19 -9.42 -0.48 4.61
CA GLU A 19 -9.83 -1.87 4.45
C GLU A 19 -9.51 -2.29 3.00
N ILE A 20 -9.19 -3.56 2.78
CA ILE A 20 -8.93 -4.10 1.44
C ILE A 20 -10.06 -5.06 1.10
N LYS A 21 -10.78 -4.80 0.01
CA LYS A 21 -11.88 -5.65 -0.47
C LYS A 21 -11.54 -6.26 -1.83
N LYS A 22 -12.15 -7.42 -2.09
CA LYS A 22 -11.98 -8.13 -3.36
C LYS A 22 -12.51 -7.29 -4.52
N GLY A 23 -11.77 -7.24 -5.63
CA GLY A 23 -12.11 -6.44 -6.80
C GLY A 23 -11.68 -4.97 -6.74
N GLU A 24 -11.15 -4.49 -5.61
CA GLU A 24 -10.62 -3.12 -5.49
C GLU A 24 -9.22 -3.01 -6.13
N VAL A 25 -8.90 -1.80 -6.59
CA VAL A 25 -7.57 -1.44 -7.08
C VAL A 25 -6.78 -0.79 -5.95
N ILE A 26 -5.61 -1.36 -5.66
CA ILE A 26 -4.65 -0.85 -4.70
C ILE A 26 -3.49 -0.21 -5.47
N LEU A 27 -3.16 1.04 -5.14
CA LEU A 27 -1.95 1.70 -5.63
C LEU A 27 -0.89 1.67 -4.54
N PHE A 28 0.18 0.91 -4.76
CA PHE A 28 1.37 0.99 -3.95
C PHE A 28 2.28 2.08 -4.50
N ALA A 29 2.78 2.95 -3.64
CA ALA A 29 3.78 3.95 -4.00
C ALA A 29 4.93 3.95 -2.98
N SER A 30 6.14 4.13 -3.47
CA SER A 30 7.33 4.32 -2.63
C SER A 30 8.17 5.47 -3.16
N VAL A 31 8.73 6.26 -2.24
CA VAL A 31 9.59 7.41 -2.56
C VAL A 31 10.92 7.25 -1.82
N GLY A 32 12.03 7.39 -2.54
CA GLY A 32 13.39 7.35 -1.97
C GLY A 32 14.00 8.75 -1.79
N ALA A 33 15.03 8.85 -0.94
CA ALA A 33 15.83 10.06 -0.81
C ALA A 33 16.62 10.30 -2.10
N GLY A 34 16.23 11.33 -2.88
CA GLY A 34 16.77 11.60 -4.21
C GLY A 34 15.73 11.67 -5.34
N MET A 35 14.43 11.51 -5.02
CA MET A 35 13.29 11.73 -5.93
C MET A 35 13.20 10.77 -7.12
N ASN A 36 13.14 9.47 -6.84
CA ASN A 36 12.48 8.49 -7.70
C ASN A 36 11.22 7.97 -7.00
N ILE A 37 10.11 7.93 -7.73
CA ILE A 37 8.83 7.36 -7.27
C ILE A 37 8.61 6.07 -8.04
N ASN A 38 8.52 4.95 -7.32
CA ASN A 38 8.03 3.69 -7.87
C ASN A 38 6.57 3.52 -7.48
N ALA A 39 5.72 3.15 -8.44
CA ALA A 39 4.31 2.91 -8.26
C ALA A 39 3.86 1.63 -8.97
N VAL A 40 3.05 0.82 -8.28
CA VAL A 40 2.48 -0.43 -8.82
C VAL A 40 0.99 -0.48 -8.49
N CYS A 41 0.17 -0.66 -9.52
CA CYS A 41 -1.25 -0.94 -9.37
C CYS A 41 -1.49 -2.44 -9.29
N TYR A 42 -2.33 -2.87 -8.34
CA TYR A 42 -2.75 -4.25 -8.18
C TYR A 42 -4.26 -4.31 -7.96
N ARG A 43 -4.92 -5.35 -8.48
CA ARG A 43 -6.34 -5.61 -8.23
C ARG A 43 -6.48 -6.93 -7.47
N VAL A 44 -7.20 -6.89 -6.34
CA VAL A 44 -7.38 -8.01 -5.39
C VAL A 44 -8.33 -9.06 -5.91
#